data_AF-A0A931MMD6-F1
#
_entry.id   AF-A0A931MMD6-F1
#
_cell.length_a   1.000
_cell.length_b   1.000
_cell.length_c   1.000
_cell.angle_alpha   90.00
_cell.angle_beta   90.00
_cell.angle_gamma   90.00
#
_symmetry.space_group_name_H-M   'P 1'
#
loop_
_entity.id
_entity.type
_entity.pdbx_description
1 polymer ?
#
loop_
_entity_poly.entity_id
_entity_poly.type
_entity_poly.pdbx_seq_one_letter_code
_entity_poly.pdbx_strand_id
1 'polypeptide(L)'
;MSDTFPWSTLGIAETTDQKAIRKAYADAIKAMDPDSDVDGFATLRRARDLALSTARIMRKGDASQDARDTGPAPAAYEAPGASRWGHAAPDLAGEWIYDDALTARPTNGDSQLSFTGLSTPAAADSARGEALSLTLPWGGNGLSAPVLDGYGEVEAALGLTPGQAPVERLEDLLTRPDGSFREDPLDEASQVVARRAMHAILDEARDADVTRHDRIEGRLAALLANGWPRSAPLLEEAAQGFNWANEWDRFDARPVIAFIGQRLRGLRFVSRVEDSGHRYHRAWTELRRPGAAPFWRRLQISSSDITGLLSGIRHHFPEVEEYLDSARVASWEKKRGWPRGLLLVGWLLLLGLWLWRIDFGQKPEFLAPDGTYIPLAEDAPGPADIDKAADAAIAQAFGGGHNLDWLWDRQNDLARDLIANLQVIMRAPNAQSEASQALVDIVRQRLFFTAHGLEGSELEEAARLRLDLLQAASTASPAACVDFLRSARIEGAVTIPADLRRREQVLAARLAEQGRLAPPRSSSPRTIRIPASLIGSVIAATGLDQSQVRAALRGEAEVAGKPEPVDPPSDSERCRVAIALLDAALHWQVDTLASRQARTEILRTL
;
A
#
# COMPACT_ATOMS: atom_id res chain seq x y z
N MET A 1 24.87 -7.71 9.89
CA MET A 1 23.61 -7.27 9.26
C MET A 1 23.75 -5.78 9.04
N SER A 2 23.38 -5.24 7.88
CA SER A 2 23.48 -3.80 7.62
C SER A 2 22.42 -3.05 8.42
N ASP A 3 22.83 -2.06 9.22
CA ASP A 3 21.95 -1.26 10.08
C ASP A 3 21.14 -0.20 9.31
N THR A 4 21.36 -0.09 8.00
CA THR A 4 20.82 0.97 7.17
C THR A 4 19.57 0.52 6.42
N PHE A 5 18.50 1.32 6.50
CA PHE A 5 17.33 1.18 5.64
C PHE A 5 17.74 1.35 4.17
N PRO A 6 17.32 0.47 3.23
CA PRO A 6 16.23 -0.51 3.30
C PRO A 6 16.63 -1.94 3.73
N TRP A 7 17.91 -2.22 3.91
CA TRP A 7 18.44 -3.57 4.11
C TRP A 7 18.15 -4.12 5.51
N SER A 8 18.20 -3.27 6.54
CA SER A 8 17.87 -3.63 7.93
C SER A 8 16.43 -4.13 8.08
N THR A 9 15.47 -3.51 7.38
CA THR A 9 14.05 -3.92 7.39
C THR A 9 13.80 -5.26 6.70
N LEU A 10 14.61 -5.62 5.69
CA LEU A 10 14.52 -6.91 5.02
C LEU A 10 15.36 -8.01 5.70
N GLY A 11 16.16 -7.67 6.72
CA GLY A 11 17.01 -8.62 7.45
C GLY A 11 18.17 -9.19 6.63
N ILE A 12 18.55 -8.54 5.53
CA ILE A 12 19.62 -8.99 4.63
C ILE A 12 20.77 -7.99 4.58
N ALA A 13 21.96 -8.46 4.17
CA ALA A 13 23.06 -7.58 3.81
C ALA A 13 22.79 -6.89 2.45
N GLU A 14 23.38 -5.72 2.25
CA GLU A 14 23.35 -5.00 0.98
C GLU A 14 23.86 -5.88 -0.17
N THR A 15 23.06 -6.00 -1.25
CA THR A 15 23.33 -6.94 -2.35
C THR A 15 22.79 -6.45 -3.69
N THR A 16 23.41 -6.91 -4.78
CA THR A 16 22.95 -6.68 -6.16
C THR A 16 22.04 -7.81 -6.68
N ASP A 17 21.89 -8.92 -5.93
CA ASP A 17 21.06 -10.05 -6.35
C ASP A 17 19.56 -9.80 -6.09
N GLN A 18 18.82 -9.57 -7.17
CA GLN A 18 17.38 -9.35 -7.12
C GLN A 18 16.59 -10.56 -6.61
N LYS A 19 17.10 -11.80 -6.79
CA LYS A 19 16.42 -13.00 -6.31
C LYS A 19 16.49 -13.09 -4.79
N ALA A 20 17.64 -12.77 -4.20
CA ALA A 20 17.81 -12.69 -2.75
C ALA A 20 16.87 -11.65 -2.11
N ILE A 21 16.73 -10.46 -2.71
CA ILE A 21 15.84 -9.40 -2.23
C ILE A 21 14.36 -9.85 -2.26
N ARG A 22 13.93 -10.49 -3.35
CA ARG A 22 12.55 -11.01 -3.47
C ARG A 22 12.25 -12.13 -2.49
N LYS A 23 13.23 -12.99 -2.23
CA LYS A 23 13.11 -14.08 -1.25
C LYS A 23 12.97 -13.54 0.17
N ALA A 24 13.83 -12.60 0.58
CA ALA A 24 13.77 -11.97 1.90
C ALA A 24 12.42 -11.25 2.15
N TYR A 25 11.90 -10.56 1.14
CA TYR A 25 10.58 -9.95 1.21
C TYR A 25 9.45 -10.99 1.37
N ALA A 26 9.51 -12.11 0.66
CA ALA A 26 8.51 -13.18 0.77
C ALA A 26 8.55 -13.87 2.15
N ASP A 27 9.75 -14.06 2.71
CA ASP A 27 9.93 -14.64 4.04
C ASP A 27 9.45 -13.66 5.13
N ALA A 28 9.70 -12.36 4.97
CA ALA A 28 9.22 -11.32 5.88
C ALA A 28 7.69 -11.14 5.85
N ILE A 29 7.06 -11.26 4.67
CA ILE A 29 5.59 -11.26 4.57
C ILE A 29 4.98 -12.51 5.21
N LYS A 30 5.60 -13.68 5.07
CA LYS A 30 5.09 -14.91 5.70
C LYS A 30 5.14 -14.86 7.23
N ALA A 31 6.06 -14.08 7.80
CA ALA A 31 6.23 -13.94 9.24
C ALA A 31 5.29 -12.89 9.87
N MET A 32 4.59 -12.09 9.06
CA MET A 32 3.75 -10.97 9.51
C MET A 32 2.33 -11.15 9.00
N ASP A 33 1.32 -10.83 9.82
CA ASP A 33 -0.09 -10.80 9.38
C ASP A 33 -0.42 -9.40 8.81
N PRO A 34 -0.59 -9.25 7.47
CA PRO A 34 -0.75 -7.94 6.83
C PRO A 34 -2.02 -7.20 7.23
N ASP A 35 -3.04 -7.92 7.71
CA ASP A 35 -4.33 -7.34 8.10
C ASP A 35 -4.29 -6.77 9.52
N SER A 36 -3.32 -7.21 10.35
CA SER A 36 -3.12 -6.73 11.72
C SER A 36 -2.15 -5.55 11.83
N ASP A 37 -1.21 -5.41 10.89
CA ASP A 37 -0.20 -4.34 10.85
C ASP A 37 -0.01 -3.77 9.43
N VAL A 38 -0.91 -2.85 9.08
CA VAL A 38 -0.95 -2.18 7.77
C VAL A 38 0.29 -1.28 7.56
N ASP A 39 0.75 -0.61 8.62
CA ASP A 39 1.89 0.31 8.56
C ASP A 39 3.23 -0.45 8.44
N GLY A 40 3.35 -1.59 9.11
CA GLY A 40 4.45 -2.55 8.94
C GLY A 40 4.53 -3.08 7.51
N PHE A 41 3.39 -3.47 6.92
CA PHE A 41 3.33 -3.90 5.52
C PHE A 41 3.72 -2.80 4.52
N ALA A 42 3.25 -1.57 4.73
CA ALA A 42 3.63 -0.43 3.90
C ALA A 42 5.13 -0.12 3.97
N THR A 43 5.74 -0.28 5.15
CA THR A 43 7.17 -0.09 5.37
C THR A 43 8.01 -1.19 4.71
N LEU A 44 7.57 -2.45 4.82
CA LEU A 44 8.22 -3.59 4.18
C LEU A 44 8.20 -3.50 2.65
N ARG A 45 7.08 -3.05 2.08
CA ARG A 45 6.95 -2.82 0.63
C ARG A 45 7.88 -1.71 0.14
N ARG A 46 7.96 -0.58 0.88
CA ARG A 46 8.90 0.52 0.60
C ARG A 46 10.35 0.06 0.65
N ALA A 47 10.72 -0.76 1.64
CA ALA A 47 12.06 -1.32 1.75
C ALA A 47 12.43 -2.19 0.53
N ARG A 48 11.52 -3.07 0.08
CA ARG A 48 11.74 -3.89 -1.12
C ARG A 48 11.97 -3.05 -2.37
N ASP A 49 11.13 -2.05 -2.60
CA ASP A 49 11.18 -1.25 -3.83
C ASP A 49 12.45 -0.39 -3.87
N LEU A 50 12.87 0.16 -2.72
CA LEU A 50 14.16 0.86 -2.60
C LEU A 50 15.35 -0.09 -2.79
N ALA A 51 15.36 -1.26 -2.15
CA ALA A 51 16.43 -2.24 -2.31
C ALA A 51 16.62 -2.68 -3.78
N LEU A 52 15.53 -2.92 -4.51
CA LEU A 52 15.58 -3.26 -5.94
C LEU A 52 16.09 -2.09 -6.80
N SER A 53 15.77 -0.85 -6.43
CA SER A 53 16.28 0.34 -7.11
C SER A 53 17.78 0.53 -6.87
N THR A 54 18.26 0.39 -5.63
CA THR A 54 19.67 0.47 -5.25
C THR A 54 20.47 -0.62 -5.94
N ALA A 55 19.99 -1.88 -5.94
CA ALA A 55 20.63 -2.99 -6.64
C ALA A 55 20.75 -2.74 -8.16
N ARG A 56 19.76 -2.07 -8.77
CA ARG A 56 19.82 -1.68 -10.19
C ARG A 56 20.88 -0.60 -10.45
N ILE A 57 21.03 0.35 -9.53
CA ILE A 57 22.03 1.42 -9.62
C ILE A 57 23.44 0.85 -9.42
N MET A 58 23.66 0.02 -8.40
CA MET A 58 24.94 -0.66 -8.13
C MET A 58 25.39 -1.49 -9.33
N ARG A 59 24.49 -2.31 -9.91
CA ARG A 59 24.79 -3.10 -11.12
C ARG A 59 25.14 -2.24 -12.34
N LYS A 60 24.60 -1.03 -12.45
CA LYS A 60 24.92 -0.08 -13.54
C LYS A 60 26.25 0.63 -13.28
N GLY A 61 26.61 0.87 -12.02
CA GLY A 61 27.91 1.40 -11.60
C GLY A 61 29.07 0.47 -11.96
N ASP A 62 28.91 -0.83 -11.68
CA ASP A 62 29.92 -1.86 -11.97
C ASP A 62 30.13 -2.01 -13.50
N ALA A 63 29.05 -2.01 -14.28
CA ALA A 63 29.11 -2.07 -15.75
C ALA A 63 29.75 -0.82 -16.40
N SER A 64 29.89 0.29 -15.67
CA SER A 64 30.51 1.53 -16.14
C SER A 64 32.02 1.58 -15.86
N GLN A 65 32.53 0.72 -14.96
CA GLN A 65 33.96 0.61 -14.64
C GLN A 65 34.67 -0.43 -15.52
N ASP A 66 33.98 -1.49 -15.95
CA ASP A 66 34.56 -2.54 -16.81
C ASP A 66 34.68 -2.15 -18.30
N ALA A 67 34.07 -1.04 -18.74
CA ALA A 67 34.10 -0.61 -20.15
C ALA A 67 35.23 0.38 -20.50
N ARG A 68 36.23 0.54 -19.62
CA ARG A 68 37.38 1.46 -19.85
C ARG A 68 38.74 0.79 -20.05
N ASP A 69 38.81 -0.53 -20.14
CA ASP A 69 40.09 -1.19 -20.40
C ASP A 69 39.91 -2.41 -21.31
N THR A 70 40.00 -2.17 -22.61
CA THR A 70 40.59 -3.02 -23.67
C THR A 70 40.01 -2.65 -25.04
N GLY A 71 40.82 -1.93 -25.83
CA GLY A 71 40.64 -1.88 -27.28
C GLY A 71 42.00 -2.09 -27.95
N PRO A 72 42.17 -3.11 -28.81
CA PRO A 72 43.23 -3.10 -29.80
C PRO A 72 42.76 -2.39 -31.07
N ALA A 73 43.69 -1.68 -31.71
CA ALA A 73 43.56 -0.90 -32.94
C ALA A 73 43.27 -1.78 -34.19
N PRO A 74 42.76 -1.20 -35.31
CA PRO A 74 42.16 -1.95 -36.40
C PRO A 74 43.18 -2.55 -37.37
N ALA A 75 42.89 -3.76 -37.86
CA ALA A 75 43.61 -4.42 -38.96
C ALA A 75 42.78 -4.35 -40.27
N ALA A 76 43.49 -4.25 -41.39
CA ALA A 76 43.02 -3.97 -42.74
C ALA A 76 42.10 -5.05 -43.35
N TYR A 77 41.28 -4.62 -44.32
CA TYR A 77 40.42 -5.48 -45.13
C TYR A 77 41.19 -6.07 -46.32
N GLU A 78 41.02 -7.38 -46.56
CA GLU A 78 41.34 -8.06 -47.82
C GLU A 78 40.03 -8.60 -48.43
N ALA A 79 39.87 -8.50 -49.76
CA ALA A 79 38.77 -9.12 -50.52
C ALA A 79 39.36 -10.20 -51.46
N PRO A 80 38.72 -11.39 -51.59
CA PRO A 80 37.93 -11.75 -52.81
C PRO A 80 36.81 -12.80 -52.52
N GLY A 81 35.90 -13.22 -53.43
CA GLY A 81 35.78 -13.09 -54.89
C GLY A 81 34.39 -13.57 -55.40
N ALA A 82 34.17 -13.41 -56.71
CA ALA A 82 32.88 -13.54 -57.41
C ALA A 82 32.26 -14.96 -57.43
N SER A 83 30.93 -15.07 -57.28
CA SER A 83 30.14 -16.26 -57.66
C SER A 83 28.63 -15.97 -57.88
N ARG A 84 28.20 -16.22 -59.13
CA ARG A 84 26.88 -16.63 -59.68
C ARG A 84 25.57 -15.93 -59.25
N TRP A 85 24.92 -15.31 -60.24
CA TRP A 85 23.55 -14.80 -60.22
C TRP A 85 22.50 -15.85 -59.80
N GLY A 86 21.55 -15.43 -58.94
CA GLY A 86 20.54 -16.30 -58.30
C GLY A 86 19.21 -16.51 -59.04
N HIS A 87 19.12 -16.18 -60.33
CA HIS A 87 17.87 -16.31 -61.11
C HIS A 87 18.00 -17.22 -62.34
N ALA A 88 19.05 -18.04 -62.44
CA ALA A 88 19.04 -19.11 -63.42
C ALA A 88 18.01 -20.17 -62.99
N ALA A 89 17.13 -20.58 -63.92
CA ALA A 89 16.20 -21.66 -63.69
C ALA A 89 16.97 -22.94 -63.28
N PRO A 90 16.43 -23.75 -62.34
CA PRO A 90 17.10 -24.96 -61.90
C PRO A 90 17.23 -25.94 -63.07
N ASP A 91 18.41 -26.57 -63.17
CA ASP A 91 18.68 -27.59 -64.17
C ASP A 91 17.95 -28.88 -63.76
N LEU A 92 16.90 -29.25 -64.50
CA LEU A 92 16.09 -30.42 -64.19
C LEU A 92 16.70 -31.66 -64.85
N ALA A 93 17.16 -32.61 -64.05
CA ALA A 93 17.75 -33.85 -64.56
C ALA A 93 16.68 -34.87 -64.98
N GLY A 94 16.76 -35.35 -66.23
CA GLY A 94 15.92 -36.42 -66.79
C GLY A 94 15.75 -36.31 -68.31
N GLU A 95 15.46 -37.43 -68.99
CA GLU A 95 15.15 -37.43 -70.43
C GLU A 95 13.64 -37.13 -70.60
N TRP A 96 13.31 -35.97 -71.17
CA TRP A 96 11.93 -35.50 -71.30
C TRP A 96 11.29 -36.04 -72.58
N ILE A 97 10.11 -36.64 -72.46
CA ILE A 97 9.27 -37.04 -73.60
C ILE A 97 8.22 -35.96 -73.84
N TYR A 98 8.17 -35.46 -75.06
CA TYR A 98 7.24 -34.41 -75.49
C TYR A 98 5.84 -35.00 -75.73
N ASP A 99 4.79 -34.43 -75.12
CA ASP A 99 3.39 -34.77 -75.39
C ASP A 99 2.70 -33.59 -76.09
N ASP A 100 2.34 -33.79 -77.36
CA ASP A 100 1.71 -32.77 -78.21
C ASP A 100 0.31 -32.36 -77.71
N ALA A 101 -0.34 -33.16 -76.85
CA ALA A 101 -1.63 -32.81 -76.25
C ALA A 101 -1.53 -31.60 -75.29
N LEU A 102 -0.33 -31.26 -74.83
CA LEU A 102 -0.05 -30.16 -73.90
C LEU A 102 0.39 -28.87 -74.60
N THR A 103 0.28 -28.78 -75.93
CA THR A 103 0.64 -27.55 -76.67
C THR A 103 -0.50 -26.98 -77.50
N ALA A 104 -0.81 -25.70 -77.27
CA ALA A 104 -1.74 -24.92 -78.09
C ALA A 104 -0.98 -24.18 -79.21
N ARG A 105 -1.49 -24.21 -80.45
CA ARG A 105 -0.96 -23.41 -81.57
C ARG A 105 -1.55 -22.00 -81.56
N PRO A 106 -0.74 -20.94 -81.73
CA PRO A 106 -1.24 -19.57 -81.84
C PRO A 106 -1.94 -19.31 -83.19
N THR A 107 -3.00 -18.50 -83.17
CA THR A 107 -3.76 -18.08 -84.34
C THR A 107 -3.09 -16.90 -85.06
N ASN A 108 -2.95 -16.97 -86.38
CA ASN A 108 -2.30 -15.96 -87.22
C ASN A 108 -3.07 -14.62 -87.21
N GLY A 109 -2.45 -13.56 -86.68
CA GLY A 109 -2.91 -12.17 -86.80
C GLY A 109 -1.84 -11.31 -87.44
N ASP A 110 -2.09 -10.85 -88.67
CA ASP A 110 -1.19 -10.06 -89.51
C ASP A 110 -1.11 -8.61 -89.04
N SER A 111 -0.11 -8.26 -88.23
CA SER A 111 0.33 -6.86 -88.04
C SER A 111 1.76 -6.83 -87.49
N GLN A 112 2.72 -6.40 -88.30
CA GLN A 112 4.11 -6.17 -87.89
C GLN A 112 4.35 -4.66 -87.72
N LEU A 113 4.89 -4.25 -86.58
CA LEU A 113 5.53 -2.95 -86.40
C LEU A 113 6.98 -3.16 -85.95
N SER A 114 7.92 -2.59 -86.70
CA SER A 114 9.35 -2.65 -86.43
C SER A 114 9.78 -1.54 -85.47
N PHE A 115 10.47 -1.87 -84.38
CA PHE A 115 11.06 -0.88 -83.48
C PHE A 115 12.54 -0.66 -83.86
N THR A 116 12.85 0.52 -84.39
CA THR A 116 14.24 1.01 -84.46
C THR A 116 14.57 1.67 -83.12
N GLY A 117 15.72 1.28 -82.56
CA GLY A 117 16.03 1.40 -81.14
C GLY A 117 16.02 2.81 -80.53
N LEU A 118 15.56 2.86 -79.28
CA LEU A 118 15.96 3.86 -78.29
C LEU A 118 17.12 3.28 -77.48
N SER A 119 18.30 3.25 -78.09
CA SER A 119 19.57 3.19 -77.36
C SER A 119 20.24 4.55 -77.52
N THR A 120 20.26 5.36 -76.47
CA THR A 120 21.19 6.49 -76.38
C THR A 120 22.58 5.95 -76.03
N PRO A 121 23.62 6.15 -76.87
CA PRO A 121 25.00 5.85 -76.50
C PRO A 121 25.57 7.03 -75.69
N ALA A 122 26.08 6.74 -74.49
CA ALA A 122 27.04 7.62 -73.82
C ALA A 122 28.34 7.66 -74.65
N ALA A 123 28.95 8.84 -74.75
CA ALA A 123 30.21 9.02 -75.45
C ALA A 123 31.38 8.37 -74.69
N ALA A 124 32.22 7.65 -75.46
CA ALA A 124 33.56 7.12 -75.18
C ALA A 124 33.66 6.10 -74.02
N ASP A 125 34.13 4.87 -74.20
CA ASP A 125 35.32 4.46 -74.93
C ASP A 125 35.28 2.95 -75.28
N SER A 126 35.64 2.62 -76.51
CA SER A 126 36.21 1.33 -76.99
C SER A 126 35.49 -0.03 -76.78
N ALA A 127 35.13 -0.61 -77.94
CA ALA A 127 35.18 -2.04 -78.33
C ALA A 127 33.91 -2.92 -78.32
N ARG A 128 33.25 -2.94 -79.49
CA ARG A 128 32.71 -4.08 -80.27
C ARG A 128 32.06 -5.26 -79.50
N GLY A 129 30.73 -5.36 -79.63
CA GLY A 129 29.99 -6.62 -79.56
C GLY A 129 28.53 -6.41 -79.98
N GLU A 130 28.07 -7.14 -81.00
CA GLU A 130 26.85 -6.93 -81.77
C GLU A 130 25.55 -7.08 -80.94
N ALA A 131 24.61 -6.13 -81.10
CA ALA A 131 23.25 -6.27 -80.59
C ALA A 131 22.41 -7.12 -81.56
N LEU A 132 22.22 -8.41 -81.23
CA LEU A 132 21.27 -9.29 -81.89
C LEU A 132 19.84 -8.78 -81.64
N SER A 133 19.16 -8.38 -82.72
CA SER A 133 17.73 -8.01 -82.68
C SER A 133 16.87 -9.27 -82.83
N LEU A 134 16.12 -9.62 -81.79
CA LEU A 134 15.09 -10.67 -81.82
C LEU A 134 13.71 -10.01 -81.90
N THR A 135 13.02 -10.19 -83.03
CA THR A 135 11.63 -9.78 -83.23
C THR A 135 10.68 -10.92 -82.85
N LEU A 136 9.82 -10.71 -81.84
CA LEU A 136 8.74 -11.63 -81.46
C LEU A 136 7.37 -11.01 -81.80
N PRO A 137 6.41 -11.77 -82.35
CA PRO A 137 5.08 -11.27 -82.70
C PRO A 137 4.19 -11.20 -81.46
N TRP A 138 3.74 -10.01 -81.06
CA TRP A 138 2.80 -9.83 -79.95
C TRP A 138 1.52 -9.16 -80.47
N GLY A 139 0.54 -9.97 -80.85
CA GLY A 139 -0.88 -9.57 -80.88
C GLY A 139 -1.49 -9.77 -79.49
N GLY A 140 -2.48 -8.96 -79.12
CA GLY A 140 -3.00 -8.84 -77.74
C GLY A 140 -3.29 -10.16 -77.00
N ASN A 141 -3.10 -10.12 -75.67
CA ASN A 141 -3.49 -11.13 -74.68
C ASN A 141 -2.94 -12.56 -74.89
N GLY A 142 -1.62 -12.71 -75.00
CA GLY A 142 -0.95 -14.01 -75.19
C GLY A 142 -0.53 -14.79 -73.94
N LEU A 143 -0.88 -14.36 -72.72
CA LEU A 143 -0.59 -15.10 -71.48
C LEU A 143 -1.85 -15.23 -70.61
N SER A 144 -2.95 -15.74 -71.17
CA SER A 144 -4.02 -16.31 -70.36
C SER A 144 -3.53 -17.64 -69.78
N ALA A 145 -3.58 -17.78 -68.45
CA ALA A 145 -3.24 -19.02 -67.76
C ALA A 145 -4.08 -20.19 -68.30
N PRO A 146 -3.53 -21.41 -68.42
CA PRO A 146 -4.32 -22.58 -68.80
C PRO A 146 -5.42 -22.81 -67.74
N VAL A 147 -6.68 -22.80 -68.18
CA VAL A 147 -7.82 -23.12 -67.33
C VAL A 147 -7.87 -24.65 -67.20
N LEU A 148 -7.53 -25.16 -66.02
CA LEU A 148 -7.76 -26.56 -65.67
C LEU A 148 -9.27 -26.78 -65.52
N ASP A 149 -9.79 -27.88 -66.06
CA ASP A 149 -11.21 -28.24 -65.94
C ASP A 149 -11.61 -28.32 -64.46
N GLY A 150 -12.65 -27.60 -64.05
CA GLY A 150 -13.06 -27.40 -62.64
C GLY A 150 -12.43 -26.23 -61.88
N TYR A 151 -11.43 -25.53 -62.44
CA TYR A 151 -10.83 -24.33 -61.84
C TYR A 151 -11.51 -23.07 -62.40
N GLY A 152 -12.26 -22.33 -61.58
CA GLY A 152 -12.97 -21.11 -62.01
C GLY A 152 -14.50 -21.20 -62.06
N GLU A 153 -15.10 -22.38 -61.78
CA GLU A 153 -16.56 -22.57 -61.82
C GLU A 153 -17.28 -21.75 -60.73
N VAL A 154 -16.69 -21.66 -59.54
CA VAL A 154 -17.22 -20.86 -58.43
C VAL A 154 -17.12 -19.37 -58.76
N GLU A 155 -16.00 -18.96 -59.37
CA GLU A 155 -15.77 -17.59 -59.82
C GLU A 155 -16.73 -17.17 -60.93
N ALA A 156 -17.00 -18.07 -61.89
CA ALA A 156 -17.98 -17.85 -62.94
C ALA A 156 -19.42 -17.78 -62.38
N ALA A 157 -19.76 -18.64 -61.40
CA ALA A 157 -21.06 -18.61 -60.72
C ALA A 157 -21.28 -17.31 -59.90
N LEU A 158 -20.20 -16.68 -59.42
CA LEU A 158 -20.22 -15.38 -58.76
C LEU A 158 -20.17 -14.19 -59.72
N GLY A 159 -20.10 -14.44 -61.04
CA GLY A 159 -20.07 -13.39 -62.08
C GLY A 159 -18.73 -12.67 -62.23
N LEU A 160 -17.63 -13.26 -61.74
CA LEU A 160 -16.29 -12.67 -61.81
C LEU A 160 -15.65 -12.89 -63.19
N THR A 161 -14.86 -11.93 -63.68
CA THR A 161 -14.23 -12.07 -65.01
C THR A 161 -12.90 -12.83 -64.94
N PRO A 162 -12.65 -13.79 -65.86
CA PRO A 162 -11.37 -14.49 -65.94
C PRO A 162 -10.20 -13.52 -66.17
N GLY A 163 -9.10 -13.72 -65.44
CA GLY A 163 -7.89 -12.88 -65.57
C GLY A 163 -7.91 -11.54 -64.81
N GLN A 164 -8.98 -11.23 -64.05
CA GLN A 164 -9.01 -10.04 -63.18
C GLN A 164 -7.84 -10.00 -62.19
N ALA A 165 -7.36 -8.79 -61.91
CA ALA A 165 -6.38 -8.58 -60.86
C ALA A 165 -6.98 -8.99 -59.50
N PRO A 166 -6.19 -9.56 -58.57
CA PRO A 166 -6.70 -10.00 -57.27
C PRO A 166 -7.45 -8.92 -56.48
N VAL A 167 -7.01 -7.66 -56.55
CA VAL A 167 -7.66 -6.54 -55.86
C VAL A 167 -9.02 -6.17 -56.45
N GLU A 168 -9.16 -6.22 -57.78
CA GLU A 168 -10.42 -5.95 -58.48
C GLU A 168 -11.44 -7.04 -58.18
N ARG A 169 -10.97 -8.30 -58.15
CA ARG A 169 -11.80 -9.44 -57.74
C ARG A 169 -12.34 -9.29 -56.32
N LEU A 170 -11.52 -8.81 -55.39
CA LEU A 170 -11.96 -8.56 -54.02
C LEU A 170 -12.94 -7.38 -53.94
N GLU A 171 -12.73 -6.35 -54.75
CA GLU A 171 -13.62 -5.18 -54.85
C GLU A 171 -15.01 -5.57 -55.37
N ASP A 172 -15.09 -6.39 -56.42
CA ASP A 172 -16.35 -6.92 -56.97
C ASP A 172 -17.13 -7.77 -55.96
N LEU A 173 -16.45 -8.51 -55.08
CA LEU A 173 -17.10 -9.33 -54.04
C LEU A 173 -17.66 -8.51 -52.87
N LEU A 174 -17.09 -7.34 -52.62
CA LEU A 174 -17.47 -6.44 -51.51
C LEU A 174 -18.46 -5.36 -51.93
N THR A 175 -18.53 -5.04 -53.23
CA THR A 175 -19.40 -4.00 -53.77
C THR A 175 -20.58 -4.58 -54.57
N ARG A 176 -21.58 -3.74 -54.79
CA ARG A 176 -22.65 -3.97 -55.77
C ARG A 176 -22.20 -3.42 -57.13
N PRO A 177 -22.88 -3.80 -58.23
CA PRO A 177 -22.57 -3.28 -59.57
C PRO A 177 -22.66 -1.74 -59.71
N ASP A 178 -23.33 -1.05 -58.79
CA ASP A 178 -23.41 0.41 -58.71
C ASP A 178 -22.24 1.06 -57.94
N GLY A 179 -21.28 0.25 -57.47
CA GLY A 179 -20.13 0.67 -56.67
C GLY A 179 -20.41 0.87 -55.18
N SER A 180 -21.65 0.64 -54.71
CA SER A 180 -21.98 0.72 -53.28
C SER A 180 -21.51 -0.52 -52.54
N PHE A 181 -21.06 -0.37 -51.29
CA PHE A 181 -20.69 -1.53 -50.46
C PHE A 181 -21.91 -2.36 -50.04
N ARG A 182 -21.72 -3.67 -49.99
CA ARG A 182 -22.74 -4.64 -49.58
C ARG A 182 -22.76 -4.78 -48.05
N GLU A 183 -23.96 -4.77 -47.48
CA GLU A 183 -24.16 -4.91 -46.02
C GLU A 183 -24.40 -6.36 -45.59
N ASP A 184 -24.78 -7.23 -46.53
CA ASP A 184 -24.97 -8.65 -46.28
C ASP A 184 -23.64 -9.35 -45.94
N PRO A 185 -23.63 -10.35 -45.04
CA PRO A 185 -22.42 -11.10 -44.73
C PRO A 185 -21.91 -11.88 -45.95
N LEU A 186 -20.60 -12.07 -46.03
CA LEU A 186 -19.98 -12.86 -47.09
C LEU A 186 -20.41 -14.33 -46.97
N ASP A 187 -20.98 -14.90 -48.02
CA ASP A 187 -21.34 -16.32 -48.03
C ASP A 187 -20.08 -17.20 -48.15
N GLU A 188 -20.24 -18.50 -47.91
CA GLU A 188 -19.12 -19.44 -47.85
C GLU A 188 -18.34 -19.51 -49.17
N ALA A 189 -19.04 -19.53 -50.31
CA ALA A 189 -18.43 -19.55 -51.63
C ALA A 189 -17.63 -18.27 -51.94
N SER A 190 -18.22 -17.10 -51.68
CA SER A 190 -17.54 -15.81 -51.86
C SER A 190 -16.37 -15.65 -50.91
N GLN A 191 -16.46 -16.19 -49.69
CA GLN A 191 -15.38 -16.14 -48.71
C GLN A 191 -14.16 -16.94 -49.17
N VAL A 192 -14.34 -18.12 -49.78
CA VAL A 192 -13.23 -18.91 -50.33
C VAL A 192 -12.50 -18.13 -51.43
N VAL A 193 -13.26 -17.52 -52.36
CA VAL A 193 -12.67 -16.74 -53.46
C VAL A 193 -11.99 -15.47 -52.93
N ALA A 194 -12.62 -14.78 -51.97
CA ALA A 194 -12.05 -13.57 -51.36
C ALA A 194 -10.75 -13.86 -50.60
N ARG A 195 -10.64 -14.98 -49.89
CA ARG A 195 -9.39 -15.40 -49.23
C ARG A 195 -8.29 -15.73 -50.22
N ARG A 196 -8.62 -16.43 -51.32
CA ARG A 196 -7.66 -16.70 -52.39
C ARG A 196 -7.13 -15.41 -53.01
N ALA A 197 -8.03 -14.46 -53.30
CA ALA A 197 -7.64 -13.14 -53.79
C ALA A 197 -6.77 -12.39 -52.77
N MET A 198 -7.11 -12.44 -51.49
CA MET A 198 -6.32 -11.86 -50.40
C MET A 198 -4.89 -12.41 -50.36
N HIS A 199 -4.74 -13.73 -50.37
CA HIS A 199 -3.42 -14.37 -50.40
C HIS A 199 -2.57 -13.89 -51.58
N ALA A 200 -3.15 -13.82 -52.78
CA ALA A 200 -2.44 -13.32 -53.97
C ALA A 200 -1.99 -11.85 -53.82
N ILE A 201 -2.83 -11.00 -53.20
CA ILE A 201 -2.46 -9.59 -52.91
C ILE A 201 -1.31 -9.52 -51.90
N LEU A 202 -1.36 -10.36 -50.86
CA LEU A 202 -0.31 -10.42 -49.83
C LEU A 202 1.03 -10.90 -50.42
N ASP A 203 1.01 -11.89 -51.30
CA ASP A 203 2.21 -12.37 -51.98
C ASP A 203 2.79 -11.30 -52.92
N GLU A 204 1.94 -10.62 -53.69
CA GLU A 204 2.36 -9.49 -54.53
C GLU A 204 2.98 -8.35 -53.70
N ALA A 205 2.42 -8.05 -52.53
CA ALA A 205 2.96 -7.03 -51.64
C ALA A 205 4.31 -7.42 -51.05
N ARG A 206 4.56 -8.72 -50.78
CA ARG A 206 5.85 -9.21 -50.24
C ARG A 206 6.98 -9.07 -51.24
N ASP A 207 6.70 -9.28 -52.52
CA ASP A 207 7.70 -9.22 -53.60
C ASP A 207 7.89 -7.79 -54.17
N ALA A 208 7.07 -6.83 -53.74
CA ALA A 208 7.10 -5.45 -54.22
C ALA A 208 8.20 -4.60 -53.55
N ASP A 209 8.65 -3.54 -54.24
CA ASP A 209 9.42 -2.48 -53.60
C ASP A 209 8.60 -1.75 -52.52
N VAL A 210 9.28 -0.99 -51.66
CA VAL A 210 8.65 -0.31 -50.51
C VAL A 210 7.49 0.61 -50.93
N THR A 211 7.64 1.37 -52.02
CA THR A 211 6.59 2.31 -52.45
C THR A 211 5.36 1.57 -52.98
N ARG A 212 5.57 0.47 -53.70
CA ARG A 212 4.51 -0.37 -54.24
C ARG A 212 3.84 -1.19 -53.14
N HIS A 213 4.59 -1.68 -52.16
CA HIS A 213 4.09 -2.32 -50.95
C HIS A 213 3.11 -1.39 -50.20
N ASP A 214 3.55 -0.17 -49.89
CA ASP A 214 2.74 0.82 -49.17
C ASP A 214 1.44 1.16 -49.91
N ARG A 215 1.49 1.23 -51.25
CA ARG A 215 0.30 1.50 -52.08
C ARG A 215 -0.69 0.33 -52.05
N ILE A 216 -0.20 -0.90 -52.15
CA ILE A 216 -1.05 -2.11 -52.08
C ILE A 216 -1.71 -2.20 -50.72
N GLU A 217 -0.92 -2.05 -49.65
CA GLU A 217 -1.41 -2.05 -48.28
C GLU A 217 -2.47 -0.97 -48.06
N GLY A 218 -2.19 0.28 -48.46
CA GLY A 218 -3.12 1.40 -48.29
C GLY A 218 -4.44 1.21 -49.04
N ARG A 219 -4.39 0.72 -50.29
CA ARG A 219 -5.61 0.42 -51.07
C ARG A 219 -6.41 -0.71 -50.44
N LEU A 220 -5.74 -1.78 -50.03
CA LEU A 220 -6.40 -2.93 -49.43
C LEU A 220 -7.03 -2.59 -48.06
N ALA A 221 -6.33 -1.83 -47.23
CA ALA A 221 -6.84 -1.33 -45.96
C ALA A 221 -8.11 -0.48 -46.17
N ALA A 222 -8.08 0.44 -47.14
CA ALA A 222 -9.25 1.26 -47.45
C ALA A 222 -10.43 0.43 -47.95
N LEU A 223 -10.18 -0.54 -48.83
CA LEU A 223 -11.20 -1.46 -49.34
C LEU A 223 -11.85 -2.27 -48.22
N LEU A 224 -11.04 -2.84 -47.32
CA LEU A 224 -11.53 -3.63 -46.20
C LEU A 224 -12.28 -2.79 -45.16
N ALA A 225 -11.82 -1.56 -44.87
CA ALA A 225 -12.48 -0.67 -43.94
C ALA A 225 -13.84 -0.21 -44.47
N ASN A 226 -13.93 0.15 -45.75
CA ASN A 226 -15.20 0.57 -46.37
C ASN A 226 -16.16 -0.61 -46.60
N GLY A 227 -15.63 -1.81 -46.84
CA GLY A 227 -16.41 -3.04 -46.96
C GLY A 227 -16.86 -3.65 -45.62
N TRP A 228 -16.61 -3.00 -44.49
CA TRP A 228 -17.11 -3.44 -43.19
C TRP A 228 -18.64 -3.26 -43.12
N PRO A 229 -19.43 -4.23 -42.60
CA PRO A 229 -19.02 -5.44 -41.87
C PRO A 229 -18.78 -6.69 -42.74
N ARG A 230 -19.09 -6.65 -44.04
CA ARG A 230 -18.95 -7.81 -44.95
C ARG A 230 -17.51 -8.33 -45.07
N SER A 231 -16.52 -7.45 -44.96
CA SER A 231 -15.08 -7.78 -45.00
C SER A 231 -14.54 -8.42 -43.71
N ALA A 232 -15.34 -8.51 -42.64
CA ALA A 232 -14.93 -9.04 -41.34
C ALA A 232 -14.12 -10.36 -41.36
N PRO A 233 -14.51 -11.41 -42.11
CA PRO A 233 -13.77 -12.68 -42.09
C PRO A 233 -12.36 -12.58 -42.67
N LEU A 234 -12.04 -11.51 -43.41
CA LEU A 234 -10.75 -11.32 -44.08
C LEU A 234 -9.76 -10.48 -43.26
N LEU A 235 -10.25 -9.73 -42.27
CA LEU A 235 -9.43 -8.76 -41.53
C LEU A 235 -8.28 -9.39 -40.74
N GLU A 236 -8.50 -10.55 -40.13
CA GLU A 236 -7.49 -11.24 -39.32
C GLU A 236 -6.27 -11.62 -40.17
N GLU A 237 -6.52 -12.13 -41.38
CA GLU A 237 -5.50 -12.57 -42.32
C GLU A 237 -4.73 -11.38 -42.90
N ALA A 238 -5.45 -10.32 -43.31
CA ALA A 238 -4.83 -9.08 -43.81
C ALA A 238 -3.97 -8.40 -42.73
N ALA A 239 -4.47 -8.31 -41.50
CA ALA A 239 -3.75 -7.71 -40.38
C ALA A 239 -2.48 -8.48 -40.01
N GLN A 240 -2.49 -9.81 -40.12
CA GLN A 240 -1.29 -10.64 -39.94
C GLN A 240 -0.31 -10.46 -41.10
N GLY A 241 -0.80 -10.44 -42.34
CA GLY A 241 0.01 -10.31 -43.55
C GLY A 241 0.83 -9.02 -43.62
N PHE A 242 0.24 -7.89 -43.23
CA PHE A 242 0.90 -6.58 -43.17
C PHE A 242 1.39 -6.18 -41.79
N ASN A 243 1.24 -7.05 -40.78
CA ASN A 243 1.69 -6.79 -39.42
C ASN A 243 1.07 -5.51 -38.79
N TRP A 244 -0.19 -5.22 -39.13
CA TRP A 244 -0.96 -4.05 -38.64
C TRP A 244 -1.07 -3.99 -37.11
N ALA A 245 -0.91 -5.14 -36.44
CA ALA A 245 -0.87 -5.22 -34.99
C ALA A 245 0.19 -4.33 -34.34
N ASN A 246 1.31 -4.10 -35.03
CA ASN A 246 2.38 -3.23 -34.53
C ASN A 246 2.14 -1.74 -34.78
N GLU A 247 1.16 -1.40 -35.62
CA GLU A 247 0.86 -0.03 -36.02
C GLU A 247 -0.34 0.53 -35.25
N TRP A 248 -1.46 -0.20 -35.14
CA TRP A 248 -2.72 0.38 -34.65
C TRP A 248 -2.74 0.82 -33.18
N ASP A 249 -1.75 0.44 -32.37
CA ASP A 249 -1.62 0.87 -30.96
C ASP A 249 -0.70 2.10 -30.82
N ARG A 250 -0.10 2.56 -31.93
CA ARG A 250 0.70 3.79 -31.96
C ARG A 250 -0.21 5.02 -32.05
N PHE A 251 0.24 6.12 -31.46
CA PHE A 251 -0.51 7.38 -31.50
C PHE A 251 -0.58 7.99 -32.91
N ASP A 252 0.39 7.67 -33.77
CA ASP A 252 0.51 8.10 -35.16
C ASP A 252 0.01 7.05 -36.18
N ALA A 253 -0.75 6.05 -35.72
CA ALA A 253 -1.31 5.03 -36.58
C ALA A 253 -2.17 5.63 -37.70
N ARG A 254 -2.10 5.05 -38.91
CA ARG A 254 -2.99 5.46 -40.01
C ARG A 254 -4.46 5.25 -39.58
N PRO A 255 -5.36 6.23 -39.79
CA PRO A 255 -6.74 6.15 -39.31
C PRO A 255 -7.51 4.90 -39.77
N VAL A 256 -7.24 4.45 -41.00
CA VAL A 256 -7.85 3.23 -41.57
C VAL A 256 -7.39 1.98 -40.83
N ILE A 257 -6.11 1.90 -40.48
CA ILE A 257 -5.52 0.77 -39.75
C ILE A 257 -5.98 0.77 -38.29
N ALA A 258 -6.08 1.95 -37.67
CA ALA A 258 -6.67 2.11 -36.34
C ALA A 258 -8.14 1.66 -36.30
N PHE A 259 -8.93 2.03 -37.33
CA PHE A 259 -10.31 1.56 -37.48
C PHE A 259 -10.39 0.03 -37.57
N ILE A 260 -9.62 -0.59 -38.47
CA ILE A 260 -9.57 -2.05 -38.61
C ILE A 260 -9.14 -2.73 -37.30
N GLY A 261 -8.11 -2.18 -36.63
CA GLY A 261 -7.61 -2.70 -35.36
C GLY A 261 -8.65 -2.66 -34.24
N GLN A 262 -9.46 -1.60 -34.17
CA GLN A 262 -10.57 -1.54 -33.23
C GLN A 262 -11.58 -2.66 -33.49
N ARG A 263 -12.00 -2.86 -34.74
CA ARG A 263 -12.96 -3.91 -35.13
C ARG A 263 -12.44 -5.31 -34.85
N LEU A 264 -11.18 -5.59 -35.19
CA LEU A 264 -10.57 -6.90 -34.95
C LEU A 264 -10.42 -7.20 -33.46
N ARG A 265 -10.07 -6.20 -32.64
CA ARG A 265 -10.07 -6.36 -31.17
C ARG A 265 -11.46 -6.65 -30.63
N GLY A 266 -12.51 -6.03 -31.17
CA GLY A 266 -13.91 -6.34 -30.88
C GLY A 266 -14.26 -7.80 -31.20
N LEU A 267 -13.94 -8.27 -32.41
CA LEU A 267 -14.17 -9.66 -32.83
C LEU A 267 -13.41 -10.68 -31.95
N ARG A 268 -12.13 -10.43 -31.66
CA ARG A 268 -11.32 -11.28 -30.76
C ARG A 268 -11.83 -11.24 -29.33
N PHE A 269 -12.37 -10.11 -28.88
CA PHE A 269 -13.02 -10.00 -27.59
C PHE A 269 -14.27 -10.88 -27.53
N VAL A 270 -15.15 -10.80 -28.53
CA VAL A 270 -16.34 -11.66 -28.63
C VAL A 270 -15.94 -13.13 -28.57
N SER A 271 -15.00 -13.57 -29.41
CA SER A 271 -14.52 -14.96 -29.42
C SER A 271 -13.97 -15.41 -28.06
N ARG A 272 -13.20 -14.57 -27.36
CA ARG A 272 -12.68 -14.90 -26.01
C ARG A 272 -13.76 -14.96 -24.96
N VAL A 273 -14.77 -14.10 -25.03
CA VAL A 273 -15.87 -14.06 -24.05
C VAL A 273 -16.85 -15.22 -24.28
N GLU A 274 -16.96 -15.70 -25.51
CA GLU A 274 -17.72 -16.92 -25.85
C GLU A 274 -17.10 -18.19 -25.28
N ASP A 275 -15.79 -18.21 -25.01
CA ASP A 275 -15.14 -19.33 -24.34
C ASP A 275 -15.66 -19.49 -22.89
N SER A 276 -16.06 -20.72 -22.54
CA SER A 276 -16.57 -21.09 -21.22
C SER A 276 -15.61 -20.80 -20.06
N GLY A 277 -14.30 -20.75 -20.34
CA GLY A 277 -13.26 -20.43 -19.35
C GLY A 277 -13.13 -18.95 -19.01
N HIS A 278 -13.76 -18.06 -19.77
CA HIS A 278 -13.61 -16.62 -19.58
C HIS A 278 -14.46 -16.09 -18.41
N ARG A 279 -13.90 -15.19 -17.60
CA ARG A 279 -14.60 -14.60 -16.42
C ARG A 279 -15.99 -14.04 -16.78
N TYR A 280 -16.08 -13.37 -17.92
CA TYR A 280 -17.32 -12.73 -18.38
C TYR A 280 -18.26 -13.64 -19.19
N HIS A 281 -17.91 -14.91 -19.39
CA HIS A 281 -18.72 -15.84 -20.19
C HIS A 281 -20.18 -15.95 -19.69
N ARG A 282 -20.37 -16.07 -18.37
CA ARG A 282 -21.70 -16.14 -17.76
C ARG A 282 -22.50 -14.84 -17.92
N ALA A 283 -21.83 -13.68 -17.86
CA ALA A 283 -22.47 -12.40 -18.07
C ALA A 283 -22.86 -12.21 -19.54
N TRP A 284 -21.98 -12.57 -20.47
CA TRP A 284 -22.20 -12.52 -21.92
C TRP A 284 -23.36 -13.41 -22.35
N THR A 285 -23.37 -14.67 -21.92
CA THR A 285 -24.47 -15.61 -22.21
C THR A 285 -25.80 -15.15 -21.64
N GLU A 286 -25.83 -14.44 -20.51
CA GLU A 286 -27.07 -13.86 -19.98
C GLU A 286 -27.54 -12.64 -20.78
N LEU A 287 -26.63 -11.76 -21.21
CA LEU A 287 -26.96 -10.55 -21.99
C LEU A 287 -27.46 -10.87 -23.40
N ARG A 288 -27.07 -12.00 -23.99
CA ARG A 288 -27.57 -12.47 -25.29
C ARG A 288 -28.95 -13.12 -25.24
N ARG A 289 -29.52 -13.36 -24.05
CA ARG A 289 -30.81 -14.05 -23.94
C ARG A 289 -31.97 -13.09 -24.24
N PRO A 290 -32.98 -13.52 -25.01
CA PRO A 290 -34.08 -12.66 -25.41
C PRO A 290 -34.93 -12.22 -24.20
N GLY A 291 -35.33 -10.95 -24.16
CA GLY A 291 -36.27 -10.40 -23.19
C GLY A 291 -35.66 -9.97 -21.84
N ALA A 292 -36.49 -9.50 -20.91
CA ALA A 292 -36.01 -8.94 -19.64
C ALA A 292 -35.53 -10.00 -18.63
N ALA A 293 -34.52 -9.66 -17.81
CA ALA A 293 -34.02 -10.53 -16.77
C ALA A 293 -35.01 -10.70 -15.59
N PRO A 294 -35.45 -11.94 -15.30
CA PRO A 294 -36.28 -12.20 -14.13
C PRO A 294 -35.48 -11.99 -12.84
N PHE A 295 -36.16 -11.59 -11.76
CA PHE A 295 -35.51 -11.11 -10.54
C PHE A 295 -34.55 -12.12 -9.89
N TRP A 296 -34.86 -13.42 -9.97
CA TRP A 296 -34.05 -14.49 -9.39
C TRP A 296 -32.67 -14.68 -10.05
N ARG A 297 -32.49 -14.26 -11.31
CA ARG A 297 -31.21 -14.42 -12.02
C ARG A 297 -30.20 -13.37 -11.60
N ARG A 298 -30.69 -12.23 -11.08
CA ARG A 298 -29.87 -11.20 -10.45
C ARG A 298 -29.23 -11.65 -9.14
N LEU A 299 -29.72 -12.73 -8.54
CA LEU A 299 -29.11 -13.37 -7.36
C LEU A 299 -28.05 -14.40 -7.75
N GLN A 300 -28.18 -15.03 -8.93
CA GLN A 300 -27.26 -16.08 -9.40
C GLN A 300 -26.06 -15.53 -10.17
N ILE A 301 -26.23 -14.41 -10.87
CA ILE A 301 -25.20 -13.81 -11.71
C ILE A 301 -24.79 -12.47 -11.09
N SER A 302 -23.48 -12.27 -10.94
CA SER A 302 -22.96 -11.04 -10.34
C SER A 302 -23.31 -9.82 -11.19
N SER A 303 -24.06 -8.89 -10.60
CA SER A 303 -24.35 -7.60 -11.22
C SER A 303 -23.08 -6.79 -11.51
N SER A 304 -22.00 -7.01 -10.75
CA SER A 304 -20.73 -6.33 -10.98
C SER A 304 -20.06 -6.82 -12.27
N ASP A 305 -20.16 -8.11 -12.59
CA ASP A 305 -19.57 -8.67 -13.80
C ASP A 305 -20.35 -8.23 -15.04
N ILE A 306 -21.68 -8.12 -14.96
CA ILE A 306 -22.51 -7.57 -16.03
C ILE A 306 -22.21 -6.09 -16.26
N THR A 307 -22.12 -5.31 -15.17
CA THR A 307 -21.81 -3.87 -15.27
C THR A 307 -20.40 -3.64 -15.80
N GLY A 308 -19.42 -4.42 -15.32
CA GLY A 308 -18.03 -4.36 -15.81
C GLY A 308 -17.92 -4.75 -17.28
N LEU A 309 -18.64 -5.80 -17.71
CA LEU A 309 -18.70 -6.21 -19.11
C LEU A 309 -19.32 -5.13 -20.00
N LEU A 310 -20.49 -4.59 -19.64
CA LEU A 310 -21.17 -3.53 -20.40
C LEU A 310 -20.33 -2.25 -20.46
N SER A 311 -19.70 -1.86 -19.35
CA SER A 311 -18.81 -0.70 -19.31
C SER A 311 -17.59 -0.89 -20.22
N GLY A 312 -16.98 -2.08 -20.21
CA GLY A 312 -15.85 -2.40 -21.07
C GLY A 312 -16.21 -2.41 -22.56
N ILE A 313 -17.37 -3.00 -22.90
CA ILE A 313 -17.93 -3.00 -24.26
C ILE A 313 -18.14 -1.57 -24.75
N ARG A 314 -18.87 -0.74 -24.00
CA ARG A 314 -19.18 0.63 -24.45
C ARG A 314 -17.97 1.54 -24.57
N HIS A 315 -16.97 1.33 -23.72
CA HIS A 315 -15.78 2.17 -23.73
C HIS A 315 -14.80 1.79 -24.85
N HIS A 316 -14.61 0.50 -25.13
CA HIS A 316 -13.58 0.02 -26.05
C HIS A 316 -14.13 -0.53 -27.38
N PHE A 317 -15.31 -1.15 -27.36
CA PHE A 317 -15.91 -1.89 -28.49
C PHE A 317 -17.43 -1.67 -28.57
N PRO A 318 -17.91 -0.42 -28.76
CA PRO A 318 -19.35 -0.11 -28.70
C PRO A 318 -20.20 -0.93 -29.68
N GLU A 319 -19.65 -1.33 -30.82
CA GLU A 319 -20.30 -2.21 -31.80
C GLU A 319 -20.64 -3.60 -31.26
N VAL A 320 -19.93 -4.06 -30.23
CA VAL A 320 -20.18 -5.38 -29.65
C VAL A 320 -21.52 -5.40 -28.91
N GLU A 321 -22.06 -4.24 -28.54
CA GLU A 321 -23.39 -4.13 -27.92
C GLU A 321 -24.51 -4.56 -28.88
N GLU A 322 -24.31 -4.49 -30.20
CA GLU A 322 -25.29 -4.94 -31.21
C GLU A 322 -25.54 -6.46 -31.16
N TYR A 323 -24.59 -7.25 -30.65
CA TYR A 323 -24.76 -8.69 -30.45
C TYR A 323 -25.59 -9.04 -29.20
N LEU A 324 -25.95 -8.05 -28.38
CA LEU A 324 -26.69 -8.23 -27.13
C LEU A 324 -28.18 -7.90 -27.31
N ASP A 325 -29.03 -8.52 -26.49
CA ASP A 325 -30.47 -8.20 -26.49
C ASP A 325 -30.73 -6.89 -25.74
N SER A 326 -31.27 -5.89 -26.44
CA SER A 326 -31.47 -4.55 -25.88
C SER A 326 -32.43 -4.54 -24.67
N ALA A 327 -33.46 -5.39 -24.67
CA ALA A 327 -34.40 -5.51 -23.56
C ALA A 327 -33.75 -6.16 -22.33
N ARG A 328 -32.86 -7.13 -22.55
CA ARG A 328 -32.04 -7.76 -21.50
C ARG A 328 -31.08 -6.74 -20.88
N VAL A 329 -30.32 -5.99 -21.69
CA VAL A 329 -29.39 -4.94 -21.23
C VAL A 329 -30.14 -3.93 -20.36
N ALA A 330 -31.24 -3.35 -20.88
CA ALA A 330 -32.03 -2.36 -20.16
C ALA A 330 -32.58 -2.87 -18.82
N SER A 331 -32.89 -4.18 -18.74
CA SER A 331 -33.36 -4.76 -17.49
C SER A 331 -32.29 -4.73 -16.40
N TRP A 332 -31.02 -4.98 -16.73
CA TRP A 332 -29.91 -4.99 -15.78
C TRP A 332 -29.47 -3.58 -15.37
N GLU A 333 -29.61 -2.60 -16.26
CA GLU A 333 -29.29 -1.20 -15.97
C GLU A 333 -30.32 -0.48 -15.10
N LYS A 334 -31.56 -0.96 -15.10
CA LYS A 334 -32.62 -0.39 -14.28
C LYS A 334 -32.28 -0.59 -12.80
N LYS A 335 -31.68 0.46 -12.19
CA LYS A 335 -31.46 0.57 -10.75
C LYS A 335 -32.79 0.35 -10.04
N ARG A 336 -32.94 -0.78 -9.36
CA ARG A 336 -34.16 -1.10 -8.63
C ARG A 336 -34.16 -0.31 -7.32
N GLY A 337 -35.04 0.69 -7.22
CA GLY A 337 -35.60 1.06 -5.94
C GLY A 337 -36.27 -0.19 -5.36
N TRP A 338 -35.74 -0.69 -4.26
CA TRP A 338 -36.27 -1.85 -3.53
C TRP A 338 -37.79 -1.65 -3.30
N PRO A 339 -38.66 -2.69 -3.46
CA PRO A 339 -40.05 -2.58 -3.02
C PRO A 339 -40.08 -2.23 -1.53
N ARG A 340 -40.41 -0.97 -1.21
CA ARG A 340 -40.38 -0.38 0.14
C ARG A 340 -41.05 -1.24 1.22
N GLY A 341 -42.01 -2.09 0.85
CA GLY A 341 -42.69 -3.02 1.77
C GLY A 341 -41.80 -4.12 2.36
N LEU A 342 -40.81 -4.63 1.62
CA LEU A 342 -39.95 -5.73 2.09
C LEU A 342 -38.80 -5.20 2.96
N LEU A 343 -38.34 -3.97 2.68
CA LEU A 343 -37.47 -3.24 3.59
C LEU A 343 -38.18 -2.93 4.90
N LEU A 344 -39.44 -2.48 4.90
CA LEU A 344 -40.18 -2.19 6.15
C LEU A 344 -40.35 -3.43 7.04
N VAL A 345 -40.69 -4.59 6.48
CA VAL A 345 -40.81 -5.83 7.26
C VAL A 345 -39.44 -6.31 7.75
N GLY A 346 -38.41 -6.22 6.90
CA GLY A 346 -37.03 -6.48 7.30
C GLY A 346 -36.52 -5.51 8.35
N TRP A 347 -36.89 -4.22 8.27
CA TRP A 347 -36.55 -3.19 9.24
C TRP A 347 -37.30 -3.39 10.54
N LEU A 348 -38.56 -3.85 10.53
CA LEU A 348 -39.32 -4.14 11.74
C LEU A 348 -38.81 -5.41 12.44
N LEU A 349 -38.40 -6.43 11.67
CA LEU A 349 -37.74 -7.61 12.23
C LEU A 349 -36.33 -7.29 12.73
N LEU A 350 -35.56 -6.49 11.99
CA LEU A 350 -34.26 -6.00 12.44
C LEU A 350 -34.40 -5.04 13.63
N LEU A 351 -35.44 -4.20 13.68
CA LEU A 351 -35.74 -3.33 14.83
C LEU A 351 -36.18 -4.15 16.03
N GLY A 352 -36.98 -5.21 15.84
CA GLY A 352 -37.34 -6.14 16.90
C GLY A 352 -36.14 -6.94 17.41
N LEU A 353 -35.27 -7.40 16.49
CA LEU A 353 -34.02 -8.09 16.84
C LEU A 353 -33.00 -7.12 17.44
N TRP A 354 -32.97 -5.86 17.00
CA TRP A 354 -32.12 -4.79 17.51
C TRP A 354 -32.60 -4.37 18.89
N LEU A 355 -33.89 -4.16 19.13
CA LEU A 355 -34.46 -3.92 20.46
C LEU A 355 -34.29 -5.11 21.41
N TRP A 356 -34.24 -6.34 20.89
CA TRP A 356 -33.95 -7.55 21.68
C TRP A 356 -32.44 -7.74 21.95
N ARG A 357 -31.56 -7.22 21.07
CA ARG A 357 -30.09 -7.32 21.17
C ARG A 357 -29.43 -6.05 21.71
N ILE A 358 -30.17 -4.95 21.87
CA ILE A 358 -29.81 -3.84 22.75
C ILE A 358 -30.12 -4.30 24.17
N ASP A 359 -29.25 -5.17 24.66
CA ASP A 359 -28.57 -4.83 25.89
C ASP A 359 -27.72 -3.60 25.52
N PHE A 360 -28.02 -2.43 26.06
CA PHE A 360 -27.28 -1.22 25.73
C PHE A 360 -25.80 -1.51 26.02
N GLY A 361 -25.00 -1.64 24.97
CA GLY A 361 -23.55 -1.53 25.03
C GLY A 361 -23.18 -0.11 25.45
N GLN A 362 -23.57 0.27 26.67
CA GLN A 362 -22.90 1.30 27.42
C GLN A 362 -21.47 0.79 27.54
N LYS A 363 -20.52 1.51 26.94
CA LYS A 363 -19.19 1.50 27.50
C LYS A 363 -19.40 1.68 29.00
N PRO A 364 -18.85 0.82 29.87
CA PRO A 364 -19.02 1.05 31.29
C PRO A 364 -18.56 2.49 31.56
N GLU A 365 -19.46 3.31 32.06
CA GLU A 365 -19.18 4.70 32.38
C GLU A 365 -19.44 4.82 33.88
N PHE A 366 -18.42 5.26 34.61
CA PHE A 366 -18.60 5.57 36.02
C PHE A 366 -19.19 6.98 36.10
N LEU A 367 -20.45 7.08 36.52
CA LEU A 367 -21.08 8.36 36.81
C LEU A 367 -20.58 8.84 38.17
N ALA A 368 -19.67 9.81 38.16
CA ALA A 368 -19.20 10.44 39.37
C ALA A 368 -20.34 11.26 40.04
N PRO A 369 -20.32 11.43 41.38
CA PRO A 369 -21.34 12.19 42.11
C PRO A 369 -21.50 13.65 41.65
N ASP A 370 -20.49 14.21 40.99
CA ASP A 370 -20.50 15.56 40.40
C ASP A 370 -21.20 15.63 39.03
N GLY A 371 -21.76 14.52 38.56
CA GLY A 371 -22.46 14.40 37.27
C GLY A 371 -21.51 14.23 36.08
N THR A 372 -20.21 14.07 36.30
CA THR A 372 -19.24 13.80 35.22
C THR A 372 -19.15 12.30 34.94
N TYR A 373 -18.92 11.95 33.68
CA TYR A 373 -18.71 10.58 33.24
C TYR A 373 -17.22 10.30 33.14
N ILE A 374 -16.75 9.31 33.89
CA ILE A 374 -15.39 8.80 33.77
C ILE A 374 -15.47 7.54 32.89
N PRO A 375 -14.87 7.55 31.69
CA PRO A 375 -14.90 6.39 30.80
C PRO A 375 -14.19 5.22 31.48
N LEU A 376 -14.84 4.07 31.56
CA LEU A 376 -14.19 2.82 31.96
C LEU A 376 -13.75 2.07 30.71
N ALA A 377 -12.65 1.34 30.84
CA ALA A 377 -12.23 0.43 29.79
C ALA A 377 -13.21 -0.74 29.66
N GLU A 378 -13.27 -1.33 28.46
CA GLU A 378 -14.21 -2.42 28.13
C GLU A 378 -14.00 -3.69 28.98
N ASP A 379 -12.80 -3.84 29.54
CA ASP A 379 -12.37 -4.93 30.43
C ASP A 379 -12.30 -4.54 31.92
N ALA A 380 -12.71 -3.31 32.26
CA ALA A 380 -12.63 -2.82 33.63
C ALA A 380 -13.68 -3.51 34.54
N PRO A 381 -13.39 -3.65 35.84
CA PRO A 381 -14.39 -4.09 36.82
C PRO A 381 -15.63 -3.19 36.77
N GLY A 382 -16.79 -3.74 37.12
CA GLY A 382 -18.04 -2.97 37.15
C GLY A 382 -17.99 -1.84 38.18
N PRO A 383 -18.89 -0.83 38.08
CA PRO A 383 -18.92 0.30 39.01
C PRO A 383 -18.96 -0.08 40.49
N ALA A 384 -19.71 -1.14 40.84
CA ALA A 384 -19.80 -1.63 42.21
C ALA A 384 -18.47 -2.21 42.75
N ASP A 385 -17.67 -2.82 41.89
CA ASP A 385 -16.34 -3.33 42.28
C ASP A 385 -15.35 -2.18 42.49
N ILE A 386 -15.49 -1.11 41.70
CA ILE A 386 -14.71 0.12 41.84
C ILE A 386 -15.06 0.84 43.14
N ASP A 387 -16.35 0.99 43.46
CA ASP A 387 -16.79 1.62 44.71
C ASP A 387 -16.24 0.87 45.92
N LYS A 388 -16.34 -0.46 45.93
CA LYS A 388 -15.83 -1.29 47.01
C LYS A 388 -14.30 -1.20 47.15
N ALA A 389 -13.58 -1.19 46.03
CA ALA A 389 -12.13 -1.04 46.04
C ALA A 389 -11.71 0.36 46.50
N ALA A 390 -12.44 1.40 46.09
CA ALA A 390 -12.23 2.77 46.51
C ALA A 390 -12.46 2.92 48.02
N ASP A 391 -13.56 2.41 48.55
CA ASP A 391 -13.86 2.46 49.98
C ASP A 391 -12.79 1.76 50.83
N ALA A 392 -12.32 0.59 50.39
CA ALA A 392 -11.25 -0.14 51.08
C ALA A 392 -9.93 0.66 51.06
N ALA A 393 -9.58 1.24 49.91
CA ALA A 393 -8.39 2.06 49.76
C ALA A 393 -8.47 3.33 50.64
N ILE A 394 -9.62 4.01 50.63
CA ILE A 394 -9.86 5.24 51.40
C ILE A 394 -9.78 4.95 52.90
N ALA A 395 -10.39 3.85 53.36
CA ALA A 395 -10.27 3.43 54.75
C ALA A 395 -8.82 3.14 55.15
N GLN A 396 -8.00 2.60 54.24
CA GLN A 396 -6.56 2.39 54.51
C GLN A 396 -5.77 3.70 54.54
N ALA A 397 -6.11 4.65 53.67
CA ALA A 397 -5.41 5.93 53.57
C ALA A 397 -5.77 6.91 54.70
N PHE A 398 -7.04 7.01 55.06
CA PHE A 398 -7.59 8.02 55.99
C PHE A 398 -8.08 7.43 57.32
N GLY A 399 -8.12 6.11 57.46
CA GLY A 399 -8.65 5.43 58.64
C GLY A 399 -10.13 5.05 58.48
N GLY A 400 -10.61 4.17 59.36
CA GLY A 400 -11.99 3.67 59.32
C GLY A 400 -13.03 4.78 59.50
N GLY A 401 -14.12 4.70 58.74
CA GLY A 401 -15.21 5.69 58.76
C GLY A 401 -15.22 6.67 57.58
N HIS A 402 -14.19 6.62 56.72
CA HIS A 402 -14.12 7.39 55.48
C HIS A 402 -14.44 6.49 54.28
N ASN A 403 -15.21 7.01 53.33
CA ASN A 403 -15.63 6.32 52.11
C ASN A 403 -15.48 7.25 50.88
N LEU A 404 -15.81 6.73 49.71
CA LEU A 404 -15.72 7.47 48.45
C LEU A 404 -16.56 8.76 48.47
N ASP A 405 -17.78 8.71 49.00
CA ASP A 405 -18.66 9.89 49.11
C ASP A 405 -18.03 11.01 49.95
N TRP A 406 -17.45 10.67 51.11
CA TRP A 406 -16.74 11.63 51.96
C TRP A 406 -15.57 12.27 51.21
N LEU A 407 -14.82 11.47 50.44
CA LEU A 407 -13.68 11.99 49.70
C LEU A 407 -14.11 12.92 48.56
N TRP A 408 -15.22 12.63 47.88
CA TRP A 408 -15.79 13.51 46.86
C TRP A 408 -16.25 14.86 47.43
N ASP A 409 -16.90 14.86 48.60
CA ASP A 409 -17.36 16.06 49.28
C ASP A 409 -16.19 16.97 49.71
N ARG A 410 -15.09 16.37 50.20
CA ARG A 410 -13.96 17.12 50.77
C ARG A 410 -12.83 17.41 49.80
N GLN A 411 -12.58 16.52 48.84
CA GLN A 411 -11.43 16.52 47.94
C GLN A 411 -11.77 15.88 46.59
N ASN A 412 -12.62 16.53 45.79
CA ASN A 412 -13.04 16.02 44.48
C ASN A 412 -11.85 15.66 43.54
N ASP A 413 -10.78 16.45 43.52
CA ASP A 413 -9.60 16.20 42.69
C ASP A 413 -8.80 14.98 43.15
N LEU A 414 -8.84 14.63 44.44
CA LEU A 414 -8.24 13.39 44.94
C LEU A 414 -9.13 12.19 44.63
N ALA A 415 -10.45 12.34 44.75
CA ALA A 415 -11.40 11.30 44.39
C ALA A 415 -11.29 10.94 42.88
N ARG A 416 -11.17 11.94 42.01
CA ARG A 416 -10.95 11.73 40.56
C ARG A 416 -9.66 10.96 40.28
N ASP A 417 -8.55 11.40 40.87
CA ASP A 417 -7.25 10.74 40.69
C ASP A 417 -7.30 9.29 41.19
N LEU A 418 -7.98 9.04 42.31
CA LEU A 418 -8.18 7.68 42.83
C LEU A 418 -8.92 6.81 41.81
N ILE A 419 -10.09 7.22 41.34
CA ILE A 419 -10.88 6.42 40.38
C ILE A 419 -10.08 6.15 39.11
N ALA A 420 -9.37 7.15 38.57
CA ALA A 420 -8.53 6.98 37.39
C ALA A 420 -7.39 5.96 37.60
N ASN A 421 -6.75 5.95 38.77
CA ASN A 421 -5.68 4.97 39.07
C ASN A 421 -6.25 3.57 39.34
N LEU A 422 -7.40 3.46 40.02
CA LEU A 422 -8.06 2.17 40.27
C LEU A 422 -8.41 1.44 38.98
N GLN A 423 -8.86 2.16 37.94
CA GLN A 423 -9.14 1.57 36.63
C GLN A 423 -7.93 0.82 36.04
N VAL A 424 -6.72 1.35 36.24
CA VAL A 424 -5.49 0.75 35.72
C VAL A 424 -5.06 -0.44 36.58
N ILE A 425 -5.11 -0.29 37.91
CA ILE A 425 -4.61 -1.28 38.87
C ILE A 425 -5.53 -2.51 38.94
N MET A 426 -6.84 -2.32 38.82
CA MET A 426 -7.80 -3.40 39.01
C MET A 426 -7.80 -4.47 37.91
N ARG A 427 -6.95 -4.32 36.89
CA ARG A 427 -6.71 -5.35 35.86
C ARG A 427 -5.76 -6.46 36.33
N ALA A 428 -5.01 -6.25 37.41
CA ALA A 428 -4.00 -7.18 37.89
C ALA A 428 -4.56 -8.22 38.88
N PRO A 429 -3.98 -9.43 38.93
CA PRO A 429 -4.23 -10.35 40.05
C PRO A 429 -3.72 -9.70 41.36
N ASN A 430 -4.57 -9.60 42.39
CA ASN A 430 -4.37 -8.83 43.64
C ASN A 430 -4.64 -7.31 43.59
N ALA A 431 -5.36 -6.89 42.54
CA ALA A 431 -5.96 -5.58 42.34
C ALA A 431 -6.31 -4.76 43.61
N GLN A 432 -7.01 -5.35 44.59
CA GLN A 432 -7.50 -4.61 45.77
C GLN A 432 -6.40 -4.16 46.72
N SER A 433 -5.40 -5.01 47.01
CA SER A 433 -4.30 -4.64 47.92
C SER A 433 -3.37 -3.63 47.26
N GLU A 434 -3.09 -3.80 45.97
CA GLU A 434 -2.26 -2.87 45.19
C GLU A 434 -2.95 -1.51 45.04
N ALA A 435 -4.26 -1.51 44.79
CA ALA A 435 -5.09 -0.30 44.76
C ALA A 435 -5.01 0.48 46.08
N SER A 436 -5.12 -0.23 47.20
CA SER A 436 -5.11 0.40 48.51
C SER A 436 -3.73 0.97 48.85
N GLN A 437 -2.65 0.26 48.50
CA GLN A 437 -1.28 0.75 48.63
C GLN A 437 -1.01 1.98 47.74
N ALA A 438 -1.46 1.93 46.48
CA ALA A 438 -1.28 3.04 45.55
C ALA A 438 -1.97 4.33 46.05
N LEU A 439 -3.19 4.23 46.61
CA LEU A 439 -3.83 5.39 47.21
C LEU A 439 -3.09 5.90 48.45
N VAL A 440 -2.62 5.00 49.31
CA VAL A 440 -1.79 5.39 50.47
C VAL A 440 -0.57 6.19 50.02
N ASP A 441 0.10 5.76 48.95
CA ASP A 441 1.25 6.47 48.40
C ASP A 441 0.87 7.81 47.76
N ILE A 442 -0.25 7.89 47.04
CA ILE A 442 -0.76 9.17 46.49
C ILE A 442 -1.07 10.15 47.63
N VAL A 443 -1.75 9.70 48.68
CA VAL A 443 -2.09 10.55 49.84
C VAL A 443 -0.82 10.99 50.56
N ARG A 444 0.15 10.09 50.76
CA ARG A 444 1.45 10.43 51.37
C ARG A 444 2.22 11.44 50.54
N GLN A 445 2.24 11.27 49.23
CA GLN A 445 2.86 12.20 48.31
C GLN A 445 2.19 13.58 48.39
N ARG A 446 0.85 13.64 48.36
CA ARG A 446 0.13 14.91 48.51
C ARG A 446 0.34 15.56 49.88
N LEU A 447 0.37 14.77 50.95
CA LEU A 447 0.66 15.24 52.30
C LEU A 447 2.03 15.92 52.37
N PHE A 448 3.04 15.29 51.77
CA PHE A 448 4.39 15.83 51.65
C PHE A 448 4.41 17.18 50.92
N PHE A 449 3.77 17.27 49.74
CA PHE A 449 3.79 18.53 48.99
C PHE A 449 2.92 19.62 49.62
N THR A 450 1.85 19.24 50.33
CA THR A 450 0.99 20.15 51.09
C THR A 450 1.76 20.86 52.21
N ALA A 451 2.80 20.22 52.76
CA ALA A 451 3.66 20.80 53.81
C ALA A 451 4.21 22.19 53.45
N HIS A 452 4.46 22.47 52.16
CA HIS A 452 4.93 23.78 51.68
C HIS A 452 3.99 24.94 52.02
N GLY A 453 2.69 24.67 52.14
CA GLY A 453 1.66 25.66 52.48
C GLY A 453 1.21 25.59 53.95
N LEU A 454 1.80 24.72 54.78
CA LEU A 454 1.47 24.61 56.20
C LEU A 454 2.23 25.65 57.03
N GLU A 455 1.65 26.01 58.17
CA GLU A 455 2.20 26.95 59.14
C GLU A 455 1.99 26.45 60.58
N GLY A 456 2.80 26.97 61.51
CA GLY A 456 2.65 26.69 62.93
C GLY A 456 2.73 25.21 63.28
N SER A 457 1.79 24.75 64.13
CA SER A 457 1.77 23.39 64.65
C SER A 457 1.52 22.32 63.59
N GLU A 458 0.78 22.64 62.51
CA GLU A 458 0.52 21.69 61.42
C GLU A 458 1.80 21.35 60.64
N LEU A 459 2.64 22.37 60.40
CA LEU A 459 3.96 22.17 59.77
C LEU A 459 4.86 21.31 60.66
N GLU A 460 4.89 21.57 61.97
CA GLU A 460 5.68 20.77 62.90
C GLU A 460 5.18 19.31 63.00
N GLU A 461 3.86 19.09 63.01
CA GLU A 461 3.25 17.75 63.01
C GLU A 461 3.61 16.99 61.71
N ALA A 462 3.50 17.65 60.55
CA ALA A 462 3.86 17.07 59.27
C ALA A 462 5.36 16.74 59.17
N ALA A 463 6.23 17.62 59.64
CA ALA A 463 7.67 17.41 59.66
C ALA A 463 8.09 16.28 60.61
N ARG A 464 7.47 16.15 61.78
CA ARG A 464 7.70 15.01 62.70
C ARG A 464 7.25 13.69 62.07
N LEU A 465 6.07 13.69 61.44
CA LEU A 465 5.59 12.50 60.75
C LEU A 465 6.55 12.07 59.63
N ARG A 466 7.07 13.04 58.86
CA ARG A 466 8.06 12.79 57.82
C ARG A 466 9.37 12.24 58.38
N LEU A 467 9.86 12.78 59.51
CA LEU A 467 11.04 12.25 60.20
C LEU A 467 10.84 10.78 60.61
N ASP A 468 9.70 10.47 61.24
CA ASP A 468 9.40 9.10 61.68
C ASP A 468 9.29 8.13 60.49
N LEU A 469 8.71 8.57 59.36
CA LEU A 469 8.64 7.77 58.13
C LEU A 469 10.02 7.56 57.49
N LEU A 470 10.88 8.59 57.48
CA LEU A 470 12.26 8.47 57.03
C LEU A 470 13.07 7.50 57.88
N GLN A 471 12.89 7.55 59.21
CA GLN A 471 13.52 6.61 60.12
C GLN A 471 13.05 5.19 59.84
N ALA A 472 11.73 4.96 59.70
CA ALA A 472 11.19 3.66 59.34
C ALA A 472 11.75 3.14 58.00
N ALA A 473 11.79 3.99 56.95
CA ALA A 473 12.37 3.63 55.65
C ALA A 473 13.88 3.29 55.77
N SER A 474 14.63 4.06 56.56
CA SER A 474 16.06 3.85 56.78
C SER A 474 16.37 2.51 57.47
N THR A 475 15.49 2.05 58.37
CA THR A 475 15.64 0.74 59.01
C THR A 475 15.42 -0.42 58.05
N ALA A 476 14.63 -0.21 56.99
CA ALA A 476 14.40 -1.21 55.96
C ALA A 476 15.54 -1.27 54.94
N SER A 477 15.90 -0.13 54.34
CA SER A 477 17.14 0.00 53.55
C SER A 477 17.53 1.47 53.33
N PRO A 478 18.83 1.78 53.15
CA PRO A 478 19.27 3.11 52.76
C PRO A 478 18.65 3.60 51.43
N ALA A 479 18.44 2.70 50.47
CA ALA A 479 17.82 3.02 49.19
C ALA A 479 16.36 3.47 49.37
N ALA A 480 15.55 2.73 50.14
CA ALA A 480 14.16 3.07 50.41
C ALA A 480 14.01 4.46 51.07
N CYS A 481 14.97 4.84 51.92
CA CYS A 481 15.01 6.18 52.50
C CYS A 481 15.27 7.27 51.45
N VAL A 482 16.23 7.06 50.54
CA VAL A 482 16.53 8.00 49.45
C VAL A 482 15.37 8.11 48.45
N ASP A 483 14.70 6.99 48.17
CA ASP A 483 13.51 6.97 47.32
C ASP A 483 12.34 7.72 47.97
N PHE A 484 12.14 7.55 49.28
CA PHE A 484 11.16 8.31 50.04
C PHE A 484 11.49 9.82 50.08
N LEU A 485 12.76 10.19 50.25
CA LEU A 485 13.20 11.61 50.19
C LEU A 485 12.86 12.27 48.85
N ARG A 486 12.97 11.51 47.75
CA ARG A 486 12.78 12.03 46.39
C ARG A 486 11.31 12.08 45.97
N SER A 487 10.57 11.02 46.28
CA SER A 487 9.24 10.77 45.71
C SER A 487 8.11 10.86 46.74
N ALA A 488 8.44 10.84 48.03
CA ALA A 488 7.50 10.62 49.13
C ALA A 488 6.70 9.31 49.02
N ARG A 489 7.18 8.35 48.21
CA ARG A 489 6.63 7.00 48.09
C ARG A 489 7.48 6.02 48.87
N ILE A 490 6.85 4.99 49.40
CA ILE A 490 7.54 3.94 50.14
C ILE A 490 7.41 2.67 49.29
N GLU A 491 8.41 2.43 48.44
CA GLU A 491 8.45 1.26 47.58
C GLU A 491 9.03 0.03 48.32
N GLY A 492 8.53 -1.16 47.99
CA GLY A 492 9.02 -2.42 48.56
C GLY A 492 8.42 -2.80 49.92
N ALA A 493 9.06 -3.77 50.60
CA ALA A 493 8.54 -4.38 51.82
C ALA A 493 8.83 -3.57 53.11
N VAL A 494 8.74 -2.24 53.07
CA VAL A 494 8.93 -1.41 54.27
C VAL A 494 7.70 -1.55 55.16
N THR A 495 7.89 -2.06 56.38
CA THR A 495 6.80 -2.22 57.34
C THR A 495 6.67 -0.98 58.21
N ILE A 496 5.58 -0.22 58.03
CA ILE A 496 5.29 0.98 58.82
C ILE A 496 4.61 0.57 60.14
N PRO A 497 5.11 1.00 61.31
CA PRO A 497 4.45 0.73 62.59
C PRO A 497 2.99 1.23 62.61
N ALA A 498 2.09 0.46 63.22
CA ALA A 498 0.65 0.78 63.25
C ALA A 498 0.36 2.15 63.89
N ASP A 499 1.13 2.55 64.91
CA ASP A 499 1.00 3.86 65.56
C ASP A 499 1.36 5.01 64.62
N LEU A 500 2.40 4.81 63.81
CA LEU A 500 2.83 5.78 62.81
C LEU A 500 1.80 5.89 61.68
N ARG A 501 1.27 4.76 61.21
CA ARG A 501 0.20 4.72 60.21
C ARG A 501 -1.06 5.44 60.70
N ARG A 502 -1.44 5.27 61.96
CA ARG A 502 -2.58 5.99 62.56
C ARG A 502 -2.38 7.50 62.63
N ARG A 503 -1.18 7.96 63.00
CA ARG A 503 -0.86 9.40 63.00
C ARG A 503 -0.92 9.98 61.59
N GLU A 504 -0.41 9.24 60.60
CA GLU A 504 -0.50 9.64 59.18
C GLU A 504 -1.95 9.74 58.70
N GLN A 505 -2.79 8.75 59.01
CA GLN A 505 -4.22 8.75 58.67
C GLN A 505 -4.96 9.96 59.27
N VAL A 506 -4.74 10.25 60.56
CA VAL A 506 -5.39 11.37 61.26
C VAL A 506 -4.99 12.71 60.64
N LEU A 507 -3.70 12.89 60.33
CA LEU A 507 -3.22 14.13 59.71
C LEU A 507 -3.77 14.28 58.27
N ALA A 508 -3.75 13.19 57.50
CA ALA A 508 -4.28 13.16 56.14
C ALA A 508 -5.79 13.47 56.12
N ALA A 509 -6.58 12.86 57.01
CA ALA A 509 -8.02 13.09 57.10
C ALA A 509 -8.32 14.56 57.45
N ARG A 510 -7.62 15.12 58.43
CA ARG A 510 -7.78 16.53 58.82
C ARG A 510 -7.48 17.49 57.65
N LEU A 511 -6.41 17.23 56.90
CA LEU A 511 -6.05 18.07 55.73
C LEU A 511 -6.99 17.85 54.54
N ALA A 512 -7.54 16.65 54.38
CA ALA A 512 -8.59 16.37 53.40
C ALA A 512 -9.84 17.19 53.72
N GLU A 513 -10.33 17.16 54.96
CA GLU A 513 -11.49 17.92 55.42
C GLU A 513 -11.34 19.44 55.21
N GLN A 514 -10.11 19.95 55.29
CA GLN A 514 -9.78 21.35 55.04
C GLN A 514 -9.64 21.70 53.53
N GLY A 515 -9.75 20.73 52.61
CA GLY A 515 -9.56 20.98 51.18
C GLY A 515 -8.10 21.24 50.78
N ARG A 516 -7.10 20.79 51.57
CA ARG A 516 -5.69 21.15 51.37
C ARG A 516 -4.77 20.09 50.75
N LEU A 517 -5.23 18.85 50.55
CA LEU A 517 -4.44 17.79 49.87
C LEU A 517 -4.38 17.99 48.34
N ALA A 518 -3.73 19.07 47.93
CA ALA A 518 -3.57 19.43 46.53
C ALA A 518 -2.67 18.44 45.76
N PRO A 519 -2.87 18.28 44.44
CA PRO A 519 -1.98 17.47 43.62
C PRO A 519 -0.54 18.00 43.64
N PRO A 520 0.47 17.11 43.56
CA PRO A 520 1.87 17.51 43.54
C PRO A 520 2.13 18.40 42.31
N ARG A 521 2.62 19.63 42.54
CA ARG A 521 3.06 20.52 41.47
C ARG A 521 4.55 20.28 41.22
N SER A 522 4.98 20.24 39.95
CA SER A 522 6.41 20.20 39.62
C SER A 522 7.08 21.46 40.18
N SER A 523 7.75 21.35 41.31
CA SER A 523 8.51 22.46 41.88
C SER A 523 9.85 22.58 41.18
N SER A 524 10.20 23.77 40.69
CA SER A 524 11.56 24.07 40.26
C SER A 524 12.56 23.79 41.39
N PRO A 525 13.82 23.39 41.09
CA PRO A 525 14.84 23.16 42.11
C PRO A 525 14.96 24.40 43.01
N ARG A 526 14.63 24.25 44.30
CA ARG A 526 14.77 25.34 45.28
C ARG A 526 16.12 25.22 45.96
N THR A 527 16.86 26.33 45.98
CA THR A 527 18.09 26.44 46.78
C THR A 527 17.74 27.11 48.10
N ILE A 528 18.11 26.47 49.21
CA ILE A 528 17.82 26.97 50.55
C ILE A 528 19.12 27.18 51.30
N ARG A 529 19.15 28.25 52.10
CA ARG A 529 20.29 28.56 52.95
C ARG A 529 20.11 27.87 54.29
N ILE A 530 20.97 26.90 54.56
CA ILE A 530 21.02 26.20 55.84
C ILE A 530 22.00 26.94 56.76
N PRO A 531 21.57 27.41 57.95
CA PRO A 531 22.43 28.02 58.95
C PRO A 531 23.60 27.11 59.37
N ALA A 532 24.78 27.71 59.60
CA ALA A 532 25.98 26.97 59.98
C ALA A 532 25.83 26.19 61.31
N SER A 533 25.00 26.70 62.23
CA SER A 533 24.70 26.02 63.50
C SER A 533 24.03 24.65 63.28
N LEU A 534 23.10 24.56 62.32
CA LEU A 534 22.43 23.30 61.98
C LEU A 534 23.40 22.32 61.30
N ILE A 535 24.29 22.82 60.43
CA ILE A 535 25.34 21.99 59.84
C ILE A 535 26.26 21.41 60.92
N GLY A 536 26.60 22.20 61.95
CA GLY A 536 27.36 21.71 63.11
C GLY A 536 26.64 20.58 63.85
N SER A 537 25.34 20.72 64.10
CA SER A 537 24.51 19.66 64.71
C SER A 537 24.45 18.40 63.85
N VAL A 538 24.31 18.54 62.53
CA VAL A 538 24.32 17.41 61.59
C VAL A 538 25.66 16.68 61.60
N ILE A 539 26.78 17.40 61.54
CA ILE A 539 28.13 16.82 61.63
C ILE A 539 28.30 16.04 62.94
N ALA A 540 27.87 16.61 64.07
CA ALA A 540 27.94 15.96 65.37
C ALA A 540 27.08 14.70 65.44
N ALA A 541 25.91 14.69 64.81
CA ALA A 541 24.99 13.56 64.80
C ALA A 541 25.40 12.43 63.82
N THR A 542 25.93 12.77 62.65
CA THR A 542 26.27 11.77 61.60
C THR A 542 27.71 11.27 61.67
N GLY A 543 28.61 12.04 62.30
CA GLY A 543 30.05 11.77 62.33
C GLY A 543 30.77 12.00 60.98
N LEU A 544 30.09 12.63 60.00
CA LEU A 544 30.64 12.93 58.69
C LEU A 544 31.39 14.27 58.67
N ASP A 545 32.39 14.40 57.81
CA ASP A 545 33.07 15.67 57.61
C ASP A 545 32.18 16.69 56.86
N GLN A 546 32.59 17.96 56.86
CA GLN A 546 31.80 19.03 56.24
C GLN A 546 31.66 18.86 54.71
N SER A 547 32.65 18.27 54.03
CA SER A 547 32.60 17.99 52.59
C SER A 547 31.59 16.89 52.26
N GLN A 548 31.58 15.81 53.03
CA GLN A 548 30.66 14.68 52.92
C GLN A 548 29.22 15.12 53.19
N VAL A 549 28.99 15.96 54.22
CA VAL A 549 27.65 16.54 54.47
C VAL A 549 27.19 17.40 53.30
N ARG A 550 28.06 18.23 52.71
CA ARG A 550 27.71 19.03 51.52
C ARG A 550 27.42 18.15 50.30
N ALA A 551 28.21 17.11 50.07
CA ALA A 551 28.02 16.17 48.97
C ALA A 551 26.65 15.46 49.09
N ALA A 552 26.34 14.96 50.29
CA ALA A 552 25.07 14.30 50.59
C ALA A 552 23.84 15.20 50.33
N LEU A 553 23.92 16.50 50.67
CA LEU A 553 22.83 17.47 50.50
C LEU A 553 22.62 17.95 49.05
N ARG A 554 23.68 18.03 48.23
CA ARG A 554 23.58 18.54 46.83
C ARG A 554 23.07 17.50 45.85
N GLY A 555 23.30 16.22 46.13
CA GLY A 555 23.01 15.14 45.18
C GLY A 555 23.82 15.21 43.88
N GLU A 556 23.51 14.33 42.93
CA GLU A 556 24.27 14.12 41.69
C GLU A 556 24.30 15.33 40.73
N ALA A 557 23.37 16.29 40.87
CA ALA A 557 23.12 17.33 39.87
C ALA A 557 24.17 18.45 39.79
N GLU A 558 25.14 18.53 40.71
CA GLU A 558 26.05 19.68 40.80
C GLU A 558 27.54 19.33 40.98
N VAL A 559 27.93 18.07 40.76
CA VAL A 559 29.36 17.68 40.66
C VAL A 559 29.92 18.03 39.27
N ALA A 560 29.05 18.39 38.30
CA ALA A 560 29.41 18.87 36.98
C ALA A 560 30.00 20.30 37.03
N GLY A 561 31.25 20.44 37.47
CA GLY A 561 31.96 21.72 37.40
C GLY A 561 33.16 21.92 38.31
N LYS A 562 33.54 20.95 39.16
CA LYS A 562 34.79 21.01 39.94
C LYS A 562 35.70 19.81 39.65
N PRO A 563 37.03 20.01 39.56
CA PRO A 563 38.00 18.99 39.14
C PRO A 563 38.46 18.03 40.25
N GLU A 564 37.79 17.98 41.41
CA GLU A 564 38.17 17.07 42.49
C GLU A 564 37.33 15.78 42.45
N PRO A 565 37.97 14.60 42.55
CA PRO A 565 37.28 13.32 42.62
C PRO A 565 36.70 13.16 44.02
N VAL A 566 35.48 13.66 44.22
CA VAL A 566 34.68 13.30 45.40
C VAL A 566 33.79 12.16 44.97
N ASP A 567 34.01 10.97 45.55
CA ASP A 567 33.15 9.81 45.33
C ASP A 567 31.68 10.22 45.61
N PRO A 568 30.72 9.78 44.77
CA PRO A 568 29.32 10.11 44.97
C PRO A 568 28.88 9.62 46.37
N PRO A 569 28.15 10.44 47.14
CA PRO A 569 27.75 10.07 48.49
C PRO A 569 26.87 8.83 48.44
N SER A 570 27.15 7.86 49.32
CA SER A 570 26.35 6.64 49.43
C SER A 570 24.92 6.96 49.88
N ASP A 571 23.94 6.14 49.50
CA ASP A 571 22.55 6.31 49.93
C ASP A 571 22.40 6.32 51.47
N SER A 572 23.28 5.60 52.16
CA SER A 572 23.38 5.60 53.63
C SER A 572 23.78 6.96 54.18
N GLU A 573 24.77 7.64 53.58
CA GLU A 573 25.18 8.98 53.99
C GLU A 573 24.09 10.01 53.68
N ARG A 574 23.46 9.93 52.50
CA ARG A 574 22.37 10.82 52.10
C ARG A 574 21.19 10.71 53.07
N CYS A 575 20.77 9.49 53.38
CA CYS A 575 19.68 9.24 54.32
C CYS A 575 20.02 9.74 55.74
N ARG A 576 21.21 9.40 56.27
CA ARG A 576 21.63 9.85 57.61
C ARG A 576 21.68 11.37 57.73
N VAL A 577 22.20 12.05 56.71
CA VAL A 577 22.29 13.51 56.68
C VAL A 577 20.89 14.15 56.63
N ALA A 578 19.97 13.62 55.82
CA ALA A 578 18.62 14.15 55.73
C ALA A 578 17.83 13.98 57.04
N ILE A 579 17.90 12.79 57.67
CA ILE A 579 17.28 12.52 58.97
C ILE A 579 17.84 13.45 60.04
N ALA A 580 19.18 13.55 60.13
CA ALA A 580 19.83 14.41 61.12
C ALA A 580 19.51 15.90 60.92
N LEU A 581 19.38 16.35 59.67
CA LEU A 581 19.05 17.74 59.37
C LEU A 581 17.60 18.08 59.73
N LEU A 582 16.65 17.20 59.41
CA LEU A 582 15.24 17.38 59.76
C LEU A 582 15.04 17.33 61.29
N ASP A 583 15.70 16.39 61.97
CA ASP A 583 15.67 16.29 63.43
C ASP A 583 16.29 17.54 64.11
N ALA A 584 17.45 17.99 63.62
CA ALA A 584 18.08 19.21 64.12
C ALA A 584 17.20 20.45 63.90
N ALA A 585 16.52 20.55 62.75
CA ALA A 585 15.61 21.66 62.45
C ALA A 585 14.36 21.65 63.36
N LEU A 586 13.81 20.48 63.69
CA LEU A 586 12.68 20.33 64.60
C LEU A 586 13.02 20.77 66.02
N HIS A 587 14.23 20.46 66.50
CA HIS A 587 14.73 20.81 67.84
C HIS A 587 15.46 22.15 67.92
N TRP A 588 15.58 22.88 66.80
CA TRP A 588 16.30 24.13 66.76
C TRP A 588 15.58 25.21 67.57
N GLN A 589 16.25 25.73 68.61
CA GLN A 589 15.76 26.88 69.38
C GLN A 589 15.89 28.17 68.57
N VAL A 590 14.81 28.93 68.51
CA VAL A 590 14.63 30.03 67.56
C VAL A 590 14.44 31.36 68.28
N ASP A 591 15.54 32.10 68.44
CA ASP A 591 15.52 33.35 69.22
C ASP A 591 15.24 34.60 68.38
N THR A 592 15.38 34.51 67.05
CA THR A 592 15.17 35.64 66.13
C THR A 592 14.09 35.35 65.08
N LEU A 593 13.52 36.40 64.49
CA LEU A 593 12.55 36.26 63.40
C LEU A 593 13.18 35.65 62.13
N ALA A 594 14.44 35.99 61.84
CA ALA A 594 15.19 35.40 60.73
C ALA A 594 15.42 33.90 60.94
N SER A 595 15.77 33.48 62.17
CA SER A 595 15.90 32.06 62.51
C SER A 595 14.55 31.33 62.39
N ARG A 596 13.43 31.98 62.74
CA ARG A 596 12.07 31.40 62.59
C ARG A 596 11.69 31.18 61.14
N GLN A 597 11.98 32.16 60.28
CA GLN A 597 11.78 32.03 58.83
C GLN A 597 12.66 30.92 58.25
N ALA A 598 13.94 30.87 58.62
CA ALA A 598 14.86 29.83 58.18
C ALA A 598 14.40 28.42 58.60
N ARG A 599 13.98 28.24 59.87
CA ARG A 599 13.42 26.97 60.34
C ARG A 599 12.19 26.55 59.53
N THR A 600 11.28 27.48 59.30
CA THR A 600 10.05 27.23 58.52
C THR A 600 10.38 26.80 57.09
N GLU A 601 11.31 27.48 56.42
CA GLU A 601 11.70 27.16 55.04
C GLU A 601 12.40 25.78 54.95
N ILE A 602 13.22 25.45 55.95
CA ILE A 602 13.88 24.13 56.05
C ILE A 602 12.83 23.03 56.22
N LEU A 603 11.91 23.16 57.18
CA LEU A 603 10.85 22.16 57.43
C LEU A 603 9.88 21.99 56.27
N ARG A 604 9.67 23.01 55.44
CA ARG A 604 8.81 22.93 54.25
C ARG A 604 9.43 22.14 53.11
N THR A 605 10.76 22.10 53.06
CA THR A 605 11.50 21.60 51.89
C THR A 605 12.09 20.21 52.15
N LEU A 606 12.60 20.02 53.36
CA LEU A 606 13.07 18.72 53.86
C LEU A 606 11.97 17.86 54.38
#